data_AF-A0A812DNL1-F1
#
_entry.id   AF-A0A812DNL1-F1
#
_cell.length_a   1.000
_cell.length_b   1.000
_cell.length_c   1.000
_cell.angle_alpha   90.00
_cell.angle_beta   90.00
_cell.angle_gamma   90.00
#
_symmetry.space_group_name_H-M   'P 1'
#
loop_
_entity.id
_entity.type
_entity.pdbx_description
1 polymer ?
#
loop_
_entity_poly.entity_id
_entity_poly.type
_entity_poly.pdbx_seq_one_letter_code
_entity_poly.pdbx_strand_id
1 'polypeptide(L)'
;MKSSNYSSPAPDLGPVHLNFFSYYGRMLFAMEFLTLLIGYLLVFSFFTVVCICGDHPSCINGPIGWVKRSLTKAFFCLIPKQIVDLGTRFVYYVYQQRNPTMQIVFGILVLSGHAIVVIDIFPILYGIFHDDNHVLVPMLLLFLNLFVFYKLCGADPGEITKDNHGVYSFIYPYDGAIYQKKTICKTCNFSKPARSKHCSVCNRCVHRFDHHCVWTNNCIGALNNHYFLAFLITLIMMCVNGFYMALRSIVSIAQYSGMVDALIMQANGKMTPVTLSALVQHLFMQFPRIIFLMASLSVLSLLMAGFTVYHLYLMFTNQTSNERYKIGSIKNSERCCRKENTEATQSKKPNKRKTLNTRPYNQGFLKNIAQVLFPKNYIEKHKKVSHR
;
A
#
# COMPACT_ATOMS: atom_id res chain seq x y z
N MET A 1 -30.32 -9.65 54.70
CA MET A 1 -30.01 -8.53 53.78
C MET A 1 -28.83 -7.74 54.33
N LYS A 2 -27.66 -7.86 53.70
CA LYS A 2 -26.57 -6.86 53.61
C LYS A 2 -25.53 -7.45 52.68
N SER A 3 -25.56 -7.05 51.41
CA SER A 3 -24.58 -7.41 50.39
C SER A 3 -23.34 -6.53 50.55
N SER A 4 -22.20 -7.13 50.87
CA SER A 4 -20.90 -6.47 50.88
C SER A 4 -20.38 -6.32 49.45
N ASN A 5 -20.32 -5.09 48.96
CA ASN A 5 -19.64 -4.73 47.71
C ASN A 5 -18.13 -4.96 47.86
N TYR A 6 -17.57 -5.89 47.09
CA TYR A 6 -16.14 -5.99 46.86
C TYR A 6 -15.77 -5.04 45.72
N SER A 7 -15.39 -3.81 46.06
CA SER A 7 -14.66 -2.92 45.15
C SER A 7 -13.17 -3.20 45.30
N SER A 8 -12.57 -3.87 44.31
CA SER A 8 -11.13 -3.97 44.18
C SER A 8 -10.53 -2.57 44.01
N PRO A 9 -9.44 -2.20 44.73
CA PRO A 9 -8.81 -0.91 44.53
C PRO A 9 -8.12 -0.86 43.16
N ALA A 10 -8.24 0.29 42.49
CA ALA A 10 -7.44 0.63 41.32
C ALA A 10 -5.94 0.55 41.67
N PRO A 11 -5.05 0.19 40.74
CA PRO A 11 -3.61 0.18 40.99
C PRO A 11 -3.16 1.59 41.37
N ASP A 12 -2.59 1.70 42.56
CA ASP A 12 -1.98 2.93 43.10
C ASP A 12 -0.76 3.30 42.26
N LEU A 13 -0.98 4.12 41.24
CA LEU A 13 0.07 4.81 40.49
C LEU A 13 0.50 6.03 41.32
N GLY A 14 1.25 5.76 42.40
CA GLY A 14 1.86 6.80 43.22
C GLY A 14 2.73 7.76 42.40
N PRO A 15 3.04 8.96 42.91
CA PRO A 15 3.84 9.94 42.20
C PRO A 15 5.21 9.35 41.87
N VAL A 16 5.50 9.24 40.57
CA VAL A 16 6.79 8.76 40.07
C VAL A 16 7.84 9.81 40.42
N HIS A 17 8.53 9.62 41.55
CA HIS A 17 9.73 10.36 41.87
C HIS A 17 10.85 9.96 40.89
N LEU A 18 11.00 10.73 39.82
CA LEU A 18 12.10 10.62 38.87
C LEU A 18 13.41 11.04 39.57
N ASN A 19 14.20 10.05 40.01
CA ASN A 19 15.54 10.29 40.56
C ASN A 19 16.43 11.01 39.53
N PHE A 20 16.86 12.21 39.90
CA PHE A 20 17.23 13.28 38.97
C PHE A 20 18.67 13.20 38.40
N PHE A 21 19.56 12.42 39.02
CA PHE A 21 20.96 12.33 38.59
C PHE A 21 21.22 11.42 37.36
N SER A 22 20.23 10.66 36.90
CA SER A 22 20.32 9.85 35.67
C SER A 22 19.72 10.55 34.43
N TYR A 23 19.03 11.68 34.63
CA TYR A 23 18.20 12.31 33.59
C TYR A 23 19.00 13.20 32.63
N TYR A 24 19.99 13.94 33.13
CA TYR A 24 20.82 14.84 32.30
C TYR A 24 21.69 14.10 31.27
N GLY A 25 22.32 12.98 31.69
CA GLY A 25 23.05 12.10 30.77
C GLY A 25 22.14 11.46 29.73
N ARG A 26 20.89 11.14 30.10
CA ARG A 26 19.88 10.60 29.18
C ARG A 26 19.25 11.66 28.28
N MET A 27 19.24 12.95 28.65
CA MET A 27 18.63 14.06 27.90
C MET A 27 19.57 14.63 26.81
N LEU A 28 20.89 14.60 27.03
CA LEU A 28 21.89 14.88 25.99
C LEU A 28 21.94 13.77 24.92
N PHE A 29 21.93 12.51 25.34
CA PHE A 29 21.80 11.32 24.47
C PHE A 29 20.50 11.30 23.63
N ALA A 30 19.57 12.18 23.98
CA ALA A 30 18.18 12.14 23.64
C ALA A 30 17.87 13.08 22.46
N MET A 31 18.35 14.32 22.53
CA MET A 31 18.42 15.20 21.36
C MET A 31 19.27 14.57 20.24
N GLU A 32 20.30 13.79 20.61
CA GLU A 32 21.02 12.94 19.66
C GLU A 32 20.09 11.89 19.05
N PHE A 33 19.26 11.17 19.81
CA PHE A 33 18.39 10.13 19.26
C PHE A 33 17.35 10.64 18.24
N LEU A 34 16.62 11.73 18.51
CA LEU A 34 15.66 12.26 17.53
C LEU A 34 16.38 12.75 16.27
N THR A 35 17.54 13.39 16.44
CA THR A 35 18.41 13.82 15.33
C THR A 35 18.97 12.62 14.56
N LEU A 36 19.33 11.53 15.24
CA LEU A 36 19.78 10.27 14.65
C LEU A 36 18.64 9.54 13.94
N LEU A 37 17.41 9.57 14.48
CA LEU A 37 16.23 9.00 13.85
C LEU A 37 15.86 9.78 12.59
N ILE A 38 15.84 11.11 12.65
CA ILE A 38 15.63 11.96 11.48
C ILE A 38 16.76 11.74 10.47
N GLY A 39 18.02 11.70 10.92
CA GLY A 39 19.18 11.39 10.09
C GLY A 39 19.05 10.03 9.42
N TYR A 40 18.65 8.99 10.15
CA TYR A 40 18.39 7.66 9.64
C TYR A 40 17.26 7.67 8.60
N LEU A 41 16.14 8.31 8.89
CA LEU A 41 15.01 8.42 7.97
C LEU A 41 15.40 9.19 6.69
N LEU A 42 16.21 10.24 6.80
CA LEU A 42 16.72 11.00 5.66
C LEU A 42 17.68 10.15 4.81
N VAL A 43 18.63 9.46 5.45
CA VAL A 43 19.57 8.55 4.79
C VAL A 43 18.81 7.42 4.10
N PHE A 44 17.89 6.76 4.80
CA PHE A 44 17.05 5.69 4.25
C PHE A 44 16.19 6.18 3.08
N SER A 45 15.56 7.36 3.22
CA SER A 45 14.78 7.98 2.15
C SER A 45 15.66 8.33 0.94
N PHE A 46 16.87 8.84 1.17
CA PHE A 46 17.85 9.11 0.11
C PHE A 46 18.22 7.83 -0.64
N PHE A 47 18.60 6.75 0.06
CA PHE A 47 18.91 5.47 -0.57
C PHE A 47 17.71 4.92 -1.34
N THR A 48 16.51 5.02 -0.78
CA THR A 48 15.27 4.60 -1.44
C THR A 48 15.05 5.37 -2.75
N VAL A 49 15.22 6.70 -2.74
CA VAL A 49 15.14 7.53 -3.94
C VAL A 49 16.21 7.16 -4.97
N VAL A 50 17.46 6.93 -4.53
CA VAL A 50 18.53 6.48 -5.43
C VAL A 50 18.19 5.13 -6.06
N CYS A 51 17.70 4.16 -5.29
CA CYS A 51 17.31 2.84 -5.79
C CYS A 51 16.17 2.92 -6.81
N ILE A 52 15.12 3.69 -6.52
CA ILE A 52 13.91 3.82 -7.36
C ILE A 52 14.18 4.67 -8.60
N CYS A 53 14.76 5.86 -8.41
CA CYS A 53 14.91 6.86 -9.48
C CYS A 53 16.21 6.72 -10.26
N GLY A 54 17.22 6.03 -9.74
CA GLY A 54 18.55 5.94 -10.37
C GLY A 54 18.57 5.25 -11.74
N ASP A 55 17.55 4.42 -12.05
CA ASP A 55 17.40 3.80 -13.39
C ASP A 55 16.48 4.60 -14.31
N HIS A 56 15.89 5.69 -13.83
CA HIS A 56 15.02 6.51 -14.67
C HIS A 56 15.86 7.17 -15.78
N PRO A 57 15.41 7.17 -17.06
CA PRO A 57 16.19 7.71 -18.18
C PRO A 57 16.65 9.17 -17.99
N SER A 58 15.89 9.97 -17.24
CA SER A 58 16.25 11.36 -16.91
C SER A 58 17.35 11.50 -15.85
N CYS A 59 17.57 10.47 -15.03
CA CYS A 59 18.46 10.51 -13.87
C CYS A 59 19.68 9.59 -14.03
N ILE A 60 19.65 8.65 -14.98
CA ILE A 60 20.69 7.64 -15.18
C ILE A 60 22.06 8.26 -15.51
N ASN A 61 22.10 9.35 -16.29
CA ASN A 61 23.33 10.07 -16.61
C ASN A 61 23.64 11.20 -15.62
N GLY A 62 22.79 11.42 -14.62
CA GLY A 62 22.95 12.44 -13.59
C GLY A 62 23.67 11.93 -12.34
N PRO A 63 23.80 12.78 -11.31
CA PRO A 63 24.48 12.44 -10.05
C PRO A 63 23.83 11.26 -9.34
N ILE A 64 22.49 11.16 -9.36
CA ILE A 64 21.74 10.05 -8.74
C ILE A 64 22.09 8.70 -9.41
N GLY A 65 22.13 8.67 -10.75
CA GLY A 65 22.52 7.47 -11.49
C GLY A 65 23.99 7.09 -11.26
N TRP A 66 24.89 8.07 -11.12
CA TRP A 66 26.28 7.82 -10.75
C TRP A 66 26.39 7.21 -9.34
N VAL A 67 25.72 7.79 -8.34
CA VAL A 67 25.70 7.27 -6.96
C VAL A 67 25.18 5.84 -6.95
N LYS A 68 24.06 5.55 -7.64
CA LYS A 68 23.54 4.18 -7.75
C LYS A 68 24.56 3.22 -8.33
N ARG A 69 25.19 3.55 -9.46
CA ARG A 69 26.20 2.66 -10.09
C ARG A 69 27.39 2.41 -9.16
N SER A 70 27.88 3.44 -8.48
CA SER A 70 29.00 3.32 -7.54
C SER A 70 28.64 2.43 -6.35
N LEU A 71 27.45 2.63 -5.75
CA LEU A 71 26.95 1.79 -4.65
C LEU A 71 26.75 0.34 -5.10
N THR A 72 26.14 0.12 -6.27
CA THR A 72 25.93 -1.22 -6.83
C THR A 72 27.26 -1.93 -7.10
N LYS A 73 28.26 -1.22 -7.65
CA LYS A 73 29.61 -1.79 -7.83
C LYS A 73 30.27 -2.15 -6.49
N ALA A 74 30.22 -1.26 -5.51
CA ALA A 74 30.76 -1.51 -4.18
C ALA A 74 30.08 -2.72 -3.52
N PHE A 75 28.76 -2.81 -3.61
CA PHE A 75 27.96 -3.92 -3.12
C PHE A 75 28.38 -5.26 -3.76
N PHE A 76 28.58 -5.29 -5.08
CA PHE A 76 29.04 -6.50 -5.78
C PHE A 76 30.52 -6.85 -5.53
N CYS A 77 31.36 -5.90 -5.13
CA CYS A 77 32.73 -6.20 -4.68
C CYS A 77 32.76 -6.78 -3.26
N LEU A 78 31.84 -6.36 -2.39
CA LEU A 78 31.81 -6.77 -0.98
C LEU A 78 31.05 -8.08 -0.76
N ILE A 79 30.07 -8.39 -1.60
CA ILE A 79 29.18 -9.55 -1.39
C ILE A 79 29.52 -10.66 -2.39
N PRO A 80 29.83 -11.88 -1.91
CA PRO A 80 30.08 -13.03 -2.76
C PRO A 80 28.96 -13.25 -3.80
N LYS A 81 29.36 -13.55 -5.03
CA LYS A 81 28.43 -13.79 -6.15
C LYS A 81 27.36 -14.84 -5.82
N GLN A 82 27.70 -15.86 -5.04
CA GLN A 82 26.76 -16.91 -4.61
C GLN A 82 25.59 -16.33 -3.80
N ILE A 83 25.84 -15.35 -2.94
CA ILE A 83 24.80 -14.69 -2.12
C ILE A 83 23.93 -13.82 -3.02
N VAL A 84 24.52 -13.12 -3.99
CA VAL A 84 23.78 -12.32 -4.99
C VAL A 84 22.87 -13.20 -5.84
N ASP A 85 23.40 -14.33 -6.34
CA ASP A 85 22.65 -15.27 -7.15
C ASP A 85 21.51 -15.91 -6.34
N LEU A 86 21.77 -16.28 -5.08
CA LEU A 86 20.75 -16.78 -4.16
C LEU A 86 19.66 -15.72 -3.90
N GLY A 87 20.05 -14.48 -3.61
CA GLY A 87 19.13 -13.37 -3.42
C GLY A 87 18.28 -13.08 -4.66
N THR A 88 18.89 -13.13 -5.84
CA THR A 88 18.18 -12.93 -7.12
C THR A 88 17.18 -14.06 -7.38
N ARG A 89 17.57 -15.33 -7.13
CA ARG A 89 16.66 -16.48 -7.21
C ARG A 89 15.50 -16.36 -6.22
N PHE A 90 15.79 -15.91 -5.00
CA PHE A 90 14.77 -15.67 -3.98
C PHE A 90 13.79 -14.57 -4.41
N VAL A 91 14.27 -13.42 -4.88
CA VAL A 91 13.41 -12.34 -5.39
C VAL A 91 12.59 -12.81 -6.59
N TYR A 92 13.20 -13.56 -7.52
CA TYR A 92 12.48 -14.13 -8.65
C TYR A 92 11.38 -15.10 -8.21
N TYR A 93 11.68 -15.99 -7.26
CA TYR A 93 10.68 -16.86 -6.66
C TYR A 93 9.53 -16.06 -6.05
N VAL A 94 9.83 -15.10 -5.17
CA VAL A 94 8.82 -14.32 -4.43
C VAL A 94 7.93 -13.48 -5.36
N TYR A 95 8.52 -12.78 -6.33
CA TYR A 95 7.81 -11.77 -7.13
C TYR A 95 7.38 -12.23 -8.54
N GLN A 96 8.05 -13.22 -9.13
CA GLN A 96 7.83 -13.64 -10.52
C GLN A 96 7.26 -15.05 -10.66
N GLN A 97 7.09 -15.79 -9.55
CA GLN A 97 6.42 -17.09 -9.54
C GLN A 97 5.23 -17.08 -8.59
N ARG A 98 4.30 -18.02 -8.78
CA ARG A 98 3.20 -18.20 -7.83
C ARG A 98 3.70 -18.90 -6.58
N ASN A 99 3.58 -18.22 -5.45
CA ASN A 99 3.97 -18.74 -4.14
C ASN A 99 3.19 -17.99 -3.04
N PRO A 100 2.98 -18.58 -1.85
CA PRO A 100 2.20 -17.97 -0.77
C PRO A 100 3.01 -16.96 0.08
N THR A 101 4.28 -16.71 -0.20
CA THR A 101 5.18 -15.95 0.68
C THR A 101 4.61 -14.59 1.06
N MET A 102 4.13 -13.81 0.08
CA MET A 102 3.60 -12.47 0.35
C MET A 102 2.26 -12.49 1.13
N GLN A 103 1.48 -13.57 1.01
CA GLN A 103 0.26 -13.75 1.80
C GLN A 103 0.60 -14.06 3.26
N ILE A 104 1.63 -14.88 3.50
CA ILE A 104 2.16 -15.18 4.84
C ILE A 104 2.72 -13.91 5.47
N VAL A 105 3.55 -13.15 4.73
CA VAL A 105 4.10 -11.86 5.19
C VAL A 105 2.98 -10.89 5.56
N PHE A 106 1.95 -10.77 4.71
CA PHE A 106 0.78 -9.94 5.02
C PHE A 106 0.08 -10.38 6.31
N GLY A 107 -0.19 -11.68 6.46
CA GLY A 107 -0.81 -12.23 7.67
C GLY A 107 0.01 -11.94 8.93
N ILE A 108 1.32 -12.14 8.90
CA ILE A 108 2.22 -11.85 10.03
C ILE A 108 2.21 -10.37 10.37
N LEU A 109 2.25 -9.47 9.37
CA LEU A 109 2.23 -8.02 9.61
C LEU A 109 0.90 -7.57 10.24
N VAL A 110 -0.23 -8.04 9.73
CA VAL A 110 -1.55 -7.71 10.27
C VAL A 110 -1.73 -8.24 11.68
N LEU A 111 -1.39 -9.51 11.92
CA LEU A 111 -1.55 -10.14 13.24
C LEU A 111 -0.58 -9.56 14.28
N SER A 112 0.67 -9.26 13.91
CA SER A 112 1.63 -8.65 14.83
C SER A 112 1.26 -7.20 15.18
N GLY A 113 0.82 -6.40 14.20
CA GLY A 113 0.29 -5.06 14.47
C GLY A 113 -0.94 -5.10 15.39
N HIS A 114 -1.83 -6.05 15.19
CA HIS A 114 -3.00 -6.21 16.06
C HIS A 114 -2.64 -6.73 17.45
N ALA A 115 -1.63 -7.59 17.57
CA ALA A 115 -1.12 -8.05 18.86
C ALA A 115 -0.58 -6.87 19.69
N ILE A 116 0.11 -5.90 19.08
CA ILE A 116 0.53 -4.66 19.77
C ILE A 116 -0.69 -3.88 20.26
N VAL A 117 -1.75 -3.75 19.46
CA VAL A 117 -2.99 -3.09 19.89
C VAL A 117 -3.61 -3.78 21.11
N VAL A 118 -3.69 -5.11 21.10
CA VAL A 118 -4.30 -5.88 22.19
C VAL A 118 -3.44 -5.89 23.45
N ILE A 119 -2.13 -6.07 23.32
CA ILE A 119 -1.21 -6.25 24.46
C ILE A 119 -0.80 -4.91 25.06
N ASP A 120 -0.52 -3.90 24.22
CA ASP A 120 0.03 -2.63 24.69
C ASP A 120 -1.04 -1.55 24.85
N ILE A 121 -1.98 -1.44 23.89
CA ILE A 121 -2.90 -0.28 23.82
C ILE A 121 -4.18 -0.52 24.62
N PHE A 122 -4.80 -1.70 24.52
CA PHE A 122 -6.06 -1.99 25.23
C PHE A 122 -5.97 -1.84 26.75
N PRO A 123 -4.92 -2.33 27.45
CA PRO A 123 -4.83 -2.15 28.90
C PRO A 123 -4.77 -0.68 29.31
N ILE A 124 -4.07 0.16 28.54
CA ILE A 124 -3.98 1.61 28.79
C ILE A 124 -5.37 2.25 28.65
N LEU A 125 -6.02 2.00 27.51
CA LEU A 125 -7.31 2.63 27.22
C LEU A 125 -8.43 2.13 28.12
N TYR A 126 -8.42 0.85 28.51
CA TYR A 126 -9.39 0.30 29.45
C TYR A 126 -9.17 0.83 30.88
N GLY A 127 -7.90 1.03 31.28
CA GLY A 127 -7.57 1.63 32.57
C GLY A 127 -8.00 3.10 32.70
N ILE A 128 -8.01 3.85 31.61
CA ILE A 128 -8.36 5.28 31.59
C ILE A 128 -9.83 5.53 31.22
N PHE A 129 -10.34 4.80 30.22
CA PHE A 129 -11.69 4.96 29.66
C PHE A 129 -12.43 3.61 29.67
N HIS A 130 -12.81 3.16 30.86
CA HIS A 130 -13.43 1.85 31.06
C HIS A 130 -14.76 1.66 30.30
N ASP A 131 -15.55 2.74 30.15
CA ASP A 131 -16.90 2.67 29.56
C ASP A 131 -16.91 2.67 28.02
N ASP A 132 -15.77 2.96 27.39
CA ASP A 132 -15.65 3.02 25.94
C ASP A 132 -15.41 1.62 25.34
N ASN A 133 -16.04 1.34 24.20
CA ASN A 133 -15.82 0.09 23.47
C ASN A 133 -14.57 0.15 22.58
N HIS A 134 -13.42 -0.12 23.19
CA HIS A 134 -12.11 -0.17 22.52
C HIS A 134 -11.87 -1.46 21.72
N VAL A 135 -12.68 -2.51 21.91
CA VAL A 135 -12.39 -3.87 21.43
C VAL A 135 -13.14 -4.22 20.16
N LEU A 136 -14.43 -3.88 20.09
CA LEU A 136 -15.32 -4.34 19.01
C LEU A 136 -14.87 -3.85 17.63
N VAL A 137 -14.57 -2.55 17.50
CA VAL A 137 -14.22 -1.95 16.20
C VAL A 137 -12.91 -2.52 15.65
N PRO A 138 -11.79 -2.55 16.40
CA PRO A 138 -10.55 -3.17 15.90
C PRO A 138 -10.73 -4.64 15.52
N MET A 139 -11.43 -5.43 16.35
CA MET A 139 -11.64 -6.86 16.09
C MET A 139 -12.52 -7.11 14.86
N LEU A 140 -13.58 -6.33 14.68
CA LEU A 140 -14.44 -6.40 13.51
C LEU A 140 -13.67 -6.04 12.24
N LEU A 141 -12.85 -4.99 12.28
CA LEU A 141 -12.03 -4.58 11.14
C LEU A 141 -10.96 -5.62 10.79
N LEU A 142 -10.33 -6.24 11.80
CA LEU A 142 -9.40 -7.35 11.61
C LEU A 142 -10.09 -8.52 10.90
N PHE A 143 -11.21 -8.98 11.45
CA PHE A 143 -11.97 -10.10 10.87
C PHE A 143 -12.41 -9.79 9.44
N LEU A 144 -13.01 -8.63 9.22
CA LEU A 144 -13.48 -8.22 7.90
C LEU A 144 -12.34 -8.14 6.88
N ASN A 145 -11.20 -7.55 7.26
CA ASN A 145 -10.06 -7.42 6.36
C ASN A 145 -9.47 -8.80 6.00
N LEU A 146 -9.26 -9.68 6.98
CA LEU A 146 -8.75 -11.03 6.74
C LEU A 146 -9.73 -11.86 5.90
N PHE A 147 -11.04 -11.75 6.15
CA PHE A 147 -12.07 -12.42 5.38
C PHE A 147 -12.08 -11.97 3.91
N VAL A 148 -12.07 -10.66 3.67
CA VAL A 148 -12.06 -10.11 2.30
C VAL A 148 -10.74 -10.46 1.60
N PHE A 149 -9.61 -10.41 2.30
CA PHE A 149 -8.31 -10.82 1.75
C PHE A 149 -8.30 -12.31 1.35
N TYR A 150 -8.82 -13.19 2.20
CA TYR A 150 -8.97 -14.61 1.89
C TYR A 150 -9.84 -14.83 0.64
N LYS A 151 -11.00 -14.17 0.58
CA LYS A 151 -11.89 -14.23 -0.60
C LYS A 151 -11.18 -13.75 -1.86
N LEU A 152 -10.46 -12.63 -1.79
CA LEU A 152 -9.71 -12.06 -2.90
C LEU A 152 -8.62 -13.00 -3.43
N CYS A 153 -7.86 -13.64 -2.53
CA CYS A 153 -6.80 -14.58 -2.89
C CYS A 153 -7.34 -15.79 -3.67
N GLY A 154 -8.51 -16.32 -3.27
CA GLY A 154 -9.15 -17.46 -3.91
C GLY A 154 -10.10 -17.12 -5.07
N ALA A 155 -10.42 -15.84 -5.30
CA ALA A 155 -11.42 -15.45 -6.30
C ALA A 155 -10.93 -15.67 -7.74
N ASP A 156 -11.85 -16.11 -8.61
CA ASP A 156 -11.60 -16.12 -10.05
C ASP A 156 -11.40 -14.67 -10.56
N PRO A 157 -10.26 -14.35 -11.20
CA PRO A 157 -10.05 -13.03 -11.78
C PRO A 157 -10.86 -12.78 -13.06
N GLY A 158 -11.54 -13.78 -13.60
CA GLY A 158 -12.13 -13.78 -14.94
C GLY A 158 -11.22 -14.49 -15.93
N GLU A 159 -10.80 -15.71 -15.59
CA GLU A 159 -9.99 -16.54 -16.47
C GLU A 159 -10.71 -16.85 -17.79
N ILE A 160 -9.98 -16.71 -18.90
CA ILE A 160 -10.48 -16.97 -20.24
C ILE A 160 -10.09 -18.39 -20.62
N THR A 161 -11.09 -19.25 -20.77
CA THR A 161 -10.99 -20.63 -21.26
C THR A 161 -11.58 -20.71 -22.66
N LYS A 162 -11.44 -21.86 -23.33
CA LYS A 162 -12.06 -22.07 -24.66
C LYS A 162 -13.59 -21.96 -24.59
N ASP A 163 -14.20 -22.39 -23.50
CA ASP A 163 -15.67 -22.45 -23.35
C ASP A 163 -16.29 -21.06 -23.17
N ASN A 164 -15.59 -20.15 -22.48
CA ASN A 164 -16.09 -18.79 -22.22
C ASN A 164 -15.51 -17.73 -23.18
N HIS A 165 -14.57 -18.13 -24.05
CA HIS A 165 -13.89 -17.25 -25.01
C HIS A 165 -14.87 -16.48 -25.90
N GLY A 166 -15.89 -17.17 -26.43
CA GLY A 166 -16.89 -16.56 -27.31
C GLY A 166 -17.60 -15.41 -26.61
N VAL A 167 -18.14 -15.65 -25.42
CA VAL A 167 -18.82 -14.64 -24.60
C VAL A 167 -17.92 -13.44 -24.37
N TYR A 168 -16.70 -13.65 -23.87
CA TYR A 168 -15.78 -12.55 -23.56
C TYR A 168 -15.35 -11.74 -24.78
N SER A 169 -15.28 -12.36 -25.96
CA SER A 169 -14.92 -11.70 -27.22
C SER A 169 -15.95 -10.68 -27.68
N PHE A 170 -17.22 -10.81 -27.27
CA PHE A 170 -18.31 -9.90 -27.65
C PHE A 170 -18.60 -8.80 -26.62
N ILE A 171 -18.09 -8.89 -25.39
CA ILE A 171 -18.41 -7.92 -24.33
C ILE A 171 -17.87 -6.51 -24.63
N TYR A 172 -16.66 -6.42 -25.15
CA TYR A 172 -15.98 -5.14 -25.38
C TYR A 172 -15.61 -4.96 -26.84
N PRO A 173 -15.92 -3.80 -27.44
CA PRO A 173 -15.43 -3.48 -28.78
C PRO A 173 -13.91 -3.30 -28.77
N TYR A 174 -13.28 -3.66 -29.89
CA TYR A 174 -11.88 -3.36 -30.15
C TYR A 174 -11.74 -1.89 -30.56
N ASP A 175 -10.96 -1.12 -29.80
CA ASP A 175 -10.75 0.32 -30.07
C ASP A 175 -9.71 0.60 -31.17
N GLY A 176 -8.98 -0.43 -31.63
CA GLY A 176 -7.96 -0.33 -32.67
C GLY A 176 -6.67 0.38 -32.27
N ALA A 177 -6.63 1.01 -31.09
CA ALA A 177 -5.46 1.72 -30.57
C ALA A 177 -4.74 0.92 -29.47
N ILE A 178 -5.47 0.57 -28.40
CA ILE A 178 -4.99 -0.20 -27.24
C ILE A 178 -5.25 -1.70 -27.45
N TYR A 179 -6.35 -2.02 -28.13
CA TYR A 179 -6.79 -3.39 -28.40
C TYR A 179 -7.18 -3.56 -29.87
N GLN A 180 -6.37 -4.34 -30.60
CA GLN A 180 -6.57 -4.65 -32.01
C GLN A 180 -7.27 -6.00 -32.19
N LYS A 181 -8.13 -6.10 -33.22
CA LYS A 181 -8.74 -7.37 -33.62
C LYS A 181 -7.66 -8.39 -34.02
N LYS A 182 -7.96 -9.69 -33.87
CA LYS A 182 -7.09 -10.82 -34.28
C LYS A 182 -5.73 -10.89 -33.58
N THR A 183 -5.53 -10.20 -32.44
CA THR A 183 -4.32 -10.38 -31.63
C THR A 183 -4.38 -11.74 -30.91
N ILE A 184 -3.47 -12.66 -31.21
CA ILE A 184 -3.48 -14.01 -30.61
C ILE A 184 -2.60 -14.06 -29.34
N CYS A 185 -3.03 -14.82 -28.34
CA CYS A 185 -2.16 -15.23 -27.25
C CYS A 185 -1.33 -16.45 -27.69
N LYS A 186 0.00 -16.30 -27.78
CA LYS A 186 0.90 -17.38 -28.17
C LYS A 186 0.87 -18.56 -27.18
N THR A 187 0.69 -18.29 -25.89
CA THR A 187 0.68 -19.32 -24.84
C THR A 187 -0.66 -20.07 -24.78
N CYS A 188 -1.79 -19.35 -24.78
CA CYS A 188 -3.11 -19.96 -24.63
C CYS A 188 -3.76 -20.36 -25.97
N ASN A 189 -3.15 -19.97 -27.10
CA ASN A 189 -3.56 -20.30 -28.46
C ASN A 189 -5.02 -19.92 -28.83
N PHE A 190 -5.44 -18.71 -28.48
CA PHE A 190 -6.71 -18.12 -28.94
C PHE A 190 -6.60 -16.60 -29.14
N SER A 191 -7.54 -16.04 -29.91
CA SER A 191 -7.64 -14.59 -30.12
C SER A 191 -7.96 -13.88 -28.80
N LYS A 192 -7.19 -12.88 -28.39
CA LYS A 192 -7.43 -12.14 -27.15
C LYS A 192 -8.72 -11.30 -27.27
N PRO A 193 -9.71 -11.50 -26.38
CA PRO A 193 -10.79 -10.54 -26.22
C PRO A 193 -10.24 -9.14 -25.92
N ALA A 194 -10.95 -8.09 -26.31
CA ALA A 194 -10.59 -6.73 -25.91
C ALA A 194 -10.53 -6.63 -24.37
N ARG A 195 -9.62 -5.80 -23.86
CA ARG A 195 -9.32 -5.66 -22.42
C ARG A 195 -8.71 -6.88 -21.72
N SER A 196 -8.38 -7.95 -22.44
CA SER A 196 -7.69 -9.12 -21.86
C SER A 196 -6.16 -9.03 -21.92
N LYS A 197 -5.48 -9.78 -21.05
CA LYS A 197 -4.02 -9.97 -21.08
C LYS A 197 -3.65 -11.34 -20.53
N HIS A 198 -2.59 -11.92 -21.10
CA HIS A 198 -1.94 -13.11 -20.55
C HIS A 198 -1.00 -12.69 -19.42
N CYS A 199 -1.18 -13.27 -18.24
CA CYS A 199 -0.26 -13.14 -17.13
C CYS A 199 0.68 -14.35 -17.13
N SER A 200 1.99 -14.13 -17.35
CA SER A 200 2.99 -15.19 -17.33
C SER A 200 3.13 -15.84 -15.96
N VAL A 201 3.04 -15.04 -14.87
CA VAL A 201 3.11 -15.55 -13.49
C VAL A 201 1.97 -16.51 -13.22
N CYS A 202 0.73 -16.15 -13.59
CA CYS A 202 -0.42 -17.03 -13.40
C CYS A 202 -0.64 -18.05 -14.54
N ASN A 203 0.16 -17.97 -15.61
CA ASN A 203 0.04 -18.75 -16.84
C ASN A 203 -1.39 -18.83 -17.42
N ARG A 204 -2.12 -17.72 -17.41
CA ARG A 204 -3.51 -17.64 -17.90
C ARG A 204 -3.84 -16.29 -18.51
N CYS A 205 -4.80 -16.30 -19.44
CA CYS A 205 -5.43 -15.08 -19.94
C CYS A 205 -6.54 -14.65 -19.01
N VAL A 206 -6.55 -13.37 -18.63
CA VAL A 206 -7.55 -12.80 -17.72
C VAL A 206 -8.34 -11.73 -18.45
N HIS A 207 -9.66 -11.78 -18.33
CA HIS A 207 -10.60 -10.81 -18.86
C HIS A 207 -10.58 -9.52 -18.05
N ARG A 208 -10.64 -8.36 -18.73
CA ARG A 208 -10.50 -7.02 -18.12
C ARG A 208 -9.32 -6.95 -17.14
N PHE A 209 -8.15 -7.41 -17.59
CA PHE A 209 -6.97 -7.55 -16.74
C PHE A 209 -6.51 -6.18 -16.22
N ASP A 210 -6.35 -6.06 -14.90
CA ASP A 210 -5.80 -4.87 -14.25
C ASP A 210 -4.30 -5.04 -14.00
N HIS A 211 -3.93 -5.98 -13.14
CA HIS A 211 -2.54 -6.31 -12.81
C HIS A 211 -2.44 -7.71 -12.18
N HIS A 212 -1.22 -8.21 -12.03
CA HIS A 212 -0.94 -9.33 -11.15
C HIS A 212 -0.51 -8.78 -9.79
N CYS A 213 -1.21 -9.17 -8.72
CA CYS A 213 -0.94 -8.68 -7.37
C CYS A 213 -0.22 -9.75 -6.58
N VAL A 214 1.09 -9.55 -6.35
CA VAL A 214 1.95 -10.47 -5.60
C VAL A 214 1.43 -10.72 -4.18
N TRP A 215 0.87 -9.71 -3.52
CA TRP A 215 0.28 -9.82 -2.17
C TRP A 215 -0.86 -10.83 -2.10
N THR A 216 -1.65 -10.94 -3.18
CA THR A 216 -2.80 -11.86 -3.25
C THR A 216 -2.45 -13.19 -3.93
N ASN A 217 -1.23 -13.33 -4.46
CA ASN A 217 -0.81 -14.43 -5.34
C ASN A 217 -1.83 -14.74 -6.45
N ASN A 218 -2.48 -13.69 -6.98
CA ASN A 218 -3.57 -13.77 -7.93
C ASN A 218 -3.57 -12.56 -8.88
N CYS A 219 -4.23 -12.72 -10.03
CA CYS A 219 -4.51 -11.59 -10.91
C CYS A 219 -5.70 -10.79 -10.36
N ILE A 220 -5.70 -9.49 -10.62
CA ILE A 220 -6.86 -8.63 -10.47
C ILE A 220 -7.47 -8.40 -11.86
N GLY A 221 -8.73 -8.76 -12.03
CA GLY A 221 -9.43 -8.73 -13.30
C GLY A 221 -10.93 -8.48 -13.16
N ALA A 222 -11.70 -8.83 -14.20
CA ALA A 222 -13.13 -8.54 -14.27
C ALA A 222 -13.94 -9.01 -13.05
N LEU A 223 -13.69 -10.24 -12.59
CA LEU A 223 -14.56 -10.92 -11.63
C LEU A 223 -14.16 -10.72 -10.16
N ASN A 224 -12.99 -10.18 -9.87
CA ASN A 224 -12.50 -9.99 -8.50
C ASN A 224 -12.06 -8.55 -8.16
N ASN A 225 -12.23 -7.60 -9.08
CA ASN A 225 -11.86 -6.20 -8.83
C ASN A 225 -12.61 -5.58 -7.63
N HIS A 226 -13.88 -5.95 -7.41
CA HIS A 226 -14.66 -5.48 -6.26
C HIS A 226 -14.12 -6.02 -4.92
N TYR A 227 -13.65 -7.27 -4.88
CA TYR A 227 -12.97 -7.81 -3.70
C TYR A 227 -11.66 -7.05 -3.43
N PHE A 228 -10.93 -6.69 -4.49
CA PHE A 228 -9.72 -5.89 -4.35
C PHE A 228 -10.01 -4.49 -3.78
N LEU A 229 -11.06 -3.81 -4.26
CA LEU A 229 -11.50 -2.54 -3.69
C LEU A 229 -11.95 -2.66 -2.23
N ALA A 230 -12.74 -3.69 -1.90
CA ALA A 230 -13.16 -3.95 -0.52
C ALA A 230 -11.95 -4.25 0.40
N PHE A 231 -10.96 -4.98 -0.09
CA PHE A 231 -9.70 -5.22 0.63
C PHE A 231 -8.97 -3.91 0.94
N LEU A 232 -8.80 -3.04 -0.05
CA LEU A 232 -8.14 -1.75 0.13
C LEU A 232 -8.88 -0.85 1.14
N ILE A 233 -10.21 -0.76 1.04
CA ILE A 233 -11.03 0.06 1.94
C ILE A 233 -10.93 -0.46 3.38
N THR A 234 -11.11 -1.77 3.58
CA THR A 234 -11.03 -2.38 4.92
C THR A 234 -9.63 -2.29 5.51
N LEU A 235 -8.58 -2.39 4.68
CA LEU A 235 -7.19 -2.22 5.12
C LEU A 235 -6.93 -0.78 5.60
N ILE A 236 -7.40 0.24 4.87
CA ILE A 236 -7.27 1.64 5.31
C ILE A 236 -8.04 1.86 6.61
N MET A 237 -9.29 1.38 6.70
CA MET A 237 -10.09 1.53 7.92
C MET A 237 -9.38 0.91 9.13
N MET A 238 -8.79 -0.27 8.97
CA MET A 238 -8.00 -0.93 10.01
C MET A 238 -6.75 -0.12 10.39
N CYS A 239 -6.01 0.42 9.40
CA CYS A 239 -4.81 1.22 9.67
C CYS A 239 -5.14 2.55 10.38
N VAL A 240 -6.19 3.25 9.92
CA VAL A 240 -6.65 4.51 10.51
C VAL A 240 -7.17 4.27 11.93
N ASN A 241 -7.92 3.20 12.16
CA ASN A 241 -8.38 2.84 13.50
C ASN A 241 -7.19 2.51 14.43
N GLY A 242 -6.23 1.69 13.99
CA GLY A 242 -5.03 1.40 14.77
C GLY A 242 -4.20 2.65 15.09
N PHE A 243 -4.04 3.56 14.11
CA PHE A 243 -3.39 4.86 14.33
C PHE A 243 -4.13 5.71 15.36
N TYR A 244 -5.46 5.82 15.24
CA TYR A 244 -6.29 6.56 16.20
C TYR A 244 -6.16 6.00 17.61
N MET A 245 -6.22 4.68 17.78
CA MET A 245 -6.10 4.02 19.08
C MET A 245 -4.71 4.26 19.70
N ALA A 246 -3.64 4.15 18.91
CA ALA A 246 -2.28 4.42 19.37
C ALA A 246 -2.07 5.89 19.76
N LEU A 247 -2.56 6.82 18.94
CA LEU A 247 -2.51 8.26 19.24
C LEU A 247 -3.27 8.57 20.52
N ARG A 248 -4.50 8.05 20.65
CA ARG A 248 -5.33 8.23 21.84
C ARG A 248 -4.61 7.71 23.08
N SER A 249 -4.02 6.51 23.06
CA SER A 249 -3.31 5.97 24.22
C SER A 249 -2.13 6.84 24.65
N ILE A 250 -1.35 7.35 23.69
CA ILE A 250 -0.17 8.17 23.99
C ILE A 250 -0.57 9.54 24.55
N VAL A 251 -1.58 10.18 23.95
CA VAL A 251 -2.11 11.46 24.45
C VAL A 251 -2.68 11.30 25.85
N SER A 252 -3.43 10.23 26.10
CA SER A 252 -4.01 9.98 27.41
C SER A 252 -2.96 9.66 28.47
N ILE A 253 -1.92 8.89 28.17
CA ILE A 253 -0.79 8.72 29.10
C ILE A 253 -0.16 10.06 29.47
N ALA A 254 0.14 10.89 28.47
CA ALA A 254 0.78 12.18 28.72
C ALA A 254 -0.07 13.09 29.62
N GLN A 255 -1.38 13.10 29.43
CA GLN A 255 -2.33 13.89 30.21
C GLN A 255 -2.54 13.34 31.62
N TYR A 256 -2.89 12.06 31.76
CA TYR A 256 -3.25 11.47 33.05
C TYR A 256 -2.06 11.27 33.99
N SER A 257 -0.85 11.09 33.45
CA SER A 257 0.37 11.05 34.27
C SER A 257 0.92 12.44 34.61
N GLY A 258 0.21 13.52 34.25
CA GLY A 258 0.64 14.90 34.51
C GLY A 258 1.93 15.29 33.78
N MET A 259 2.32 14.55 32.74
CA MET A 259 3.59 14.77 32.03
C MET A 259 3.58 16.08 31.24
N VAL A 260 2.41 16.53 30.81
CA VAL A 260 2.24 17.78 30.07
C VAL A 260 2.56 19.00 30.94
N ASP A 261 2.20 18.94 32.23
CA ASP A 261 2.38 20.03 33.18
C ASP A 261 3.61 19.85 34.09
N ALA A 262 4.41 18.80 33.84
CA ALA A 262 5.56 18.49 34.66
C ALA A 262 6.69 19.54 34.51
N LEU A 263 7.47 19.69 35.59
CA LEU A 263 8.63 20.58 35.64
C LEU A 263 9.93 19.74 35.68
N ILE A 264 10.90 20.12 34.87
CA ILE A 264 12.25 19.54 34.83
C ILE A 264 13.19 20.49 35.59
N MET A 265 13.93 19.97 36.57
CA MET A 265 15.00 20.70 37.24
C MET A 265 16.24 20.77 36.33
N GLN A 266 16.86 21.92 36.20
CA GLN A 266 18.08 22.04 35.40
C GLN A 266 19.33 21.81 36.26
N ALA A 267 20.50 21.61 35.63
CA ALA A 267 21.78 21.40 36.31
C ALA A 267 22.18 22.60 37.20
N ASN A 268 21.63 23.78 36.91
CA ASN A 268 21.75 25.00 37.71
C ASN A 268 20.66 25.12 38.80
N GLY A 269 19.85 24.09 39.02
CA GLY A 269 18.74 24.07 39.98
C GLY A 269 17.45 24.76 39.50
N LYS A 270 17.42 25.34 38.29
CA LYS A 270 16.23 26.05 37.79
C LYS A 270 15.15 25.09 37.34
N MET A 271 13.92 25.25 37.85
CA MET A 271 12.76 24.50 37.38
C MET A 271 12.24 25.12 36.06
N THR A 272 12.11 24.30 35.02
CA THR A 272 11.54 24.72 33.73
C THR A 272 10.47 23.73 33.27
N PRO A 273 9.39 24.19 32.63
CA PRO A 273 8.36 23.29 32.11
C PRO A 273 8.93 22.29 31.11
N VAL A 274 8.37 21.08 31.08
CA VAL A 274 8.74 20.06 30.08
C VAL A 274 8.52 20.64 28.68
N THR A 275 9.56 20.57 27.84
CA THR A 275 9.45 20.95 26.43
C THR A 275 8.78 19.83 25.64
N LEU A 276 8.12 20.17 24.53
CA LEU A 276 7.49 19.18 23.64
C LEU A 276 8.49 18.11 23.17
N SER A 277 9.73 18.51 22.87
CA SER A 277 10.79 17.57 22.46
C SER A 277 11.13 16.59 23.57
N ALA A 278 11.26 17.04 24.82
CA ALA A 278 11.53 16.18 25.97
C ALA A 278 10.35 15.23 26.27
N LEU A 279 9.10 15.70 26.07
CA LEU A 279 7.91 14.86 26.22
C LEU A 279 7.85 13.75 25.15
N VAL A 280 7.99 14.11 23.87
CA VAL A 280 7.96 13.16 22.75
C VAL A 280 9.06 12.11 22.91
N GLN A 281 10.23 12.55 23.33
CA GLN A 281 11.36 11.69 23.65
C GLN A 281 11.07 10.70 24.77
N HIS A 282 10.55 11.20 25.89
CA HIS A 282 10.21 10.35 27.03
C HIS A 282 9.20 9.28 26.62
N LEU A 283 8.16 9.67 25.89
CA LEU A 283 7.14 8.75 25.37
C LEU A 283 7.72 7.73 24.39
N PHE A 284 8.66 8.14 23.53
CA PHE A 284 9.35 7.22 22.63
C PHE A 284 10.17 6.17 23.36
N MET A 285 10.93 6.57 24.39
CA MET A 285 11.77 5.66 25.16
C MET A 285 10.94 4.70 26.03
N GLN A 286 9.82 5.17 26.57
CA GLN A 286 8.95 4.38 27.44
C GLN A 286 8.02 3.46 26.65
N PHE A 287 7.51 3.90 25.50
CA PHE A 287 6.53 3.18 24.69
C PHE A 287 6.96 2.99 23.22
N PRO A 288 8.16 2.44 22.95
CA PRO A 288 8.70 2.39 21.60
C PRO A 288 7.80 1.60 20.64
N ARG A 289 7.20 0.48 21.09
CA ARG A 289 6.29 -0.34 20.26
C ARG A 289 5.07 0.44 19.77
N ILE A 290 4.43 1.21 20.64
CA ILE A 290 3.25 2.01 20.30
C ILE A 290 3.62 3.13 19.34
N ILE A 291 4.74 3.82 19.59
CA ILE A 291 5.20 4.91 18.72
C ILE A 291 5.63 4.40 17.33
N PHE A 292 6.36 3.29 17.25
CA PHE A 292 6.69 2.66 15.97
C PHE A 292 5.46 2.18 15.22
N LEU A 293 4.48 1.58 15.91
CA LEU A 293 3.22 1.20 15.29
C LEU A 293 2.48 2.44 14.75
N MET A 294 2.34 3.49 15.55
CA MET A 294 1.66 4.74 15.17
C MET A 294 2.33 5.40 13.95
N ALA A 295 3.66 5.53 13.95
CA ALA A 295 4.41 6.09 12.82
C ALA A 295 4.29 5.22 11.56
N SER A 296 4.34 3.89 11.70
CA SER A 296 4.20 2.97 10.57
C SER A 296 2.79 3.03 9.98
N LEU A 297 1.76 3.05 10.82
CA LEU A 297 0.37 3.12 10.42
C LEU A 297 0.01 4.47 9.78
N SER A 298 0.63 5.58 10.19
CA SER A 298 0.39 6.88 9.56
C SER A 298 0.91 6.91 8.12
N VAL A 299 2.15 6.47 7.89
CA VAL A 299 2.74 6.35 6.55
C VAL A 299 1.95 5.37 5.69
N LEU A 300 1.64 4.18 6.24
CA LEU A 300 0.87 3.16 5.51
C LEU A 300 -0.52 3.66 5.14
N SER A 301 -1.22 4.36 6.04
CA SER A 301 -2.56 4.91 5.76
C SER A 301 -2.53 5.91 4.61
N LEU A 302 -1.53 6.81 4.56
CA LEU A 302 -1.38 7.78 3.47
C LEU A 302 -1.12 7.10 2.12
N LEU A 303 -0.20 6.13 2.10
CA LEU A 303 0.14 5.39 0.88
C LEU A 303 -1.08 4.58 0.37
N MET A 304 -1.77 3.88 1.26
CA MET A 304 -2.92 3.07 0.90
C MET A 304 -4.11 3.95 0.49
N ALA A 305 -4.31 5.11 1.13
CA ALA A 305 -5.33 6.08 0.72
C ALA A 305 -5.10 6.57 -0.71
N GLY A 306 -3.87 6.99 -1.05
CA GLY A 306 -3.52 7.39 -2.41
C GLY A 306 -3.76 6.27 -3.44
N PHE A 307 -3.35 5.05 -3.11
CA PHE A 307 -3.57 3.88 -3.96
C PHE A 307 -5.06 3.55 -4.14
N THR A 308 -5.86 3.68 -3.08
CA THR A 308 -7.31 3.45 -3.11
C THR A 308 -8.02 4.52 -3.93
N VAL A 309 -7.68 5.80 -3.73
CA VAL A 309 -8.19 6.91 -4.56
C VAL A 309 -7.87 6.68 -6.03
N TYR A 310 -6.67 6.20 -6.35
CA TYR A 310 -6.31 5.83 -7.71
C TYR A 310 -7.20 4.72 -8.28
N HIS A 311 -7.46 3.65 -7.53
CA HIS A 311 -8.35 2.57 -7.97
C HIS A 311 -9.82 2.99 -8.05
N LEU A 312 -10.29 3.89 -7.18
CA LEU A 312 -11.61 4.51 -7.30
C LEU A 312 -11.70 5.36 -8.57
N TYR A 313 -10.67 6.15 -8.89
CA TYR A 313 -10.59 6.89 -10.15
C TYR A 313 -10.67 5.95 -11.38
N LEU A 314 -9.96 4.81 -11.34
CA LEU A 314 -10.02 3.80 -12.41
C LEU A 314 -11.43 3.23 -12.56
N MET A 315 -12.10 2.90 -11.46
CA MET A 315 -13.49 2.46 -11.46
C MET A 315 -14.41 3.53 -12.07
N PHE A 316 -14.32 4.79 -11.60
CA PHE A 316 -15.17 5.88 -12.08
C PHE A 316 -14.96 6.22 -13.55
N THR A 317 -13.77 6.00 -14.09
CA THR A 317 -13.44 6.26 -15.49
C THR A 317 -13.48 5.03 -16.39
N ASN A 318 -13.87 3.87 -15.84
CA ASN A 318 -13.88 2.57 -16.51
C ASN A 318 -12.56 2.18 -17.16
N GLN A 319 -11.46 2.45 -16.45
CA GLN A 319 -10.11 2.12 -16.88
C GLN A 319 -9.53 1.01 -16.01
N THR A 320 -8.51 0.34 -16.53
CA THR A 320 -7.62 -0.54 -15.76
C THR A 320 -6.22 0.07 -15.69
N SER A 321 -5.44 -0.33 -14.71
CA SER A 321 -4.01 0.01 -14.59
C SER A 321 -3.24 -0.39 -15.84
N ASN A 322 -3.54 -1.57 -16.41
CA ASN A 322 -2.94 -2.04 -17.66
C ASN A 322 -3.29 -1.16 -18.86
N GLU A 323 -4.51 -0.63 -18.95
CA GLU A 323 -4.89 0.33 -20.00
C GLU A 323 -4.13 1.64 -19.86
N ARG A 324 -4.02 2.17 -18.64
CA ARG A 324 -3.25 3.37 -18.35
C ARG A 324 -1.79 3.22 -18.75
N TYR A 325 -1.18 2.08 -18.44
CA TYR A 325 0.18 1.75 -18.85
C TYR A 325 0.33 1.75 -20.38
N LYS A 326 -0.57 1.07 -21.10
CA LYS A 326 -0.56 1.02 -22.57
C LYS A 326 -0.74 2.42 -23.20
N ILE A 327 -1.69 3.20 -22.71
CA ILE A 327 -1.92 4.58 -23.19
C ILE A 327 -0.67 5.45 -22.95
N GLY A 328 -0.04 5.32 -21.78
CA GLY A 328 1.21 6.02 -21.47
C GLY A 328 2.33 5.65 -22.44
N SER A 329 2.48 4.36 -22.75
CA SER A 329 3.47 3.86 -23.72
C SER A 329 3.23 4.44 -25.12
N ILE A 330 1.98 4.42 -25.62
CA ILE A 330 1.62 5.00 -26.93
C ILE A 330 1.94 6.51 -26.98
N LYS A 331 1.57 7.26 -25.94
CA LYS A 331 1.86 8.70 -25.86
C LYS A 331 3.36 8.99 -25.82
N ASN A 332 4.13 8.15 -25.13
CA ASN A 332 5.59 8.29 -25.08
C ASN A 332 6.22 8.01 -26.44
N SER A 333 5.79 6.95 -27.15
CA SER A 333 6.27 6.68 -28.51
C SER A 333 5.91 7.81 -29.48
N GLU A 334 4.69 8.36 -29.41
CA GLU A 334 4.28 9.50 -30.23
C GLU A 334 5.14 10.74 -29.96
N ARG A 335 5.55 10.96 -28.71
CA ARG A 335 6.43 12.07 -28.30
C ARG A 335 7.86 11.87 -28.81
N CYS A 336 8.41 10.65 -28.74
CA CYS A 336 9.73 10.33 -29.28
C CYS A 336 9.78 10.56 -30.79
N CYS A 337 8.84 9.98 -31.56
CA CYS A 337 8.78 10.21 -33.01
C CYS A 337 8.61 11.70 -33.36
N ARG A 338 7.93 12.48 -32.51
CA ARG A 338 7.81 13.93 -32.72
C ARG A 338 9.15 14.65 -32.54
N LYS A 339 9.96 14.26 -31.54
CA LYS A 339 11.30 14.84 -31.35
C LYS A 339 12.20 14.52 -32.54
N GLU A 340 12.24 13.26 -32.96
CA GLU A 340 13.00 12.81 -34.14
C GLU A 340 12.56 13.55 -35.41
N ASN A 341 11.24 13.70 -35.65
CA ASN A 341 10.76 14.43 -36.82
C ASN A 341 10.99 15.94 -36.76
N THR A 342 11.00 16.55 -35.57
CA THR A 342 11.33 17.98 -35.39
C THR A 342 12.82 18.22 -35.64
N GLU A 343 13.66 17.25 -35.28
CA GLU A 343 15.10 17.27 -35.55
C GLU A 343 15.41 16.94 -37.02
N ALA A 344 14.58 16.14 -37.69
CA ALA A 344 14.80 15.68 -39.06
C ALA A 344 14.11 16.49 -40.17
N THR A 345 13.12 17.37 -39.89
CA THR A 345 12.42 18.08 -40.98
C THR A 345 11.69 19.36 -40.55
N GLN A 346 12.16 20.52 -41.04
CA GLN A 346 11.42 21.81 -41.05
C GLN A 346 10.36 21.91 -42.17
N SER A 347 9.99 20.82 -42.84
CA SER A 347 9.06 20.87 -43.97
C SER A 347 8.22 19.61 -44.05
N LYS A 348 6.99 19.67 -43.52
CA LYS A 348 5.75 19.09 -44.08
C LYS A 348 4.59 19.24 -43.09
N LYS A 349 3.47 19.79 -43.59
CA LYS A 349 2.21 19.95 -42.82
C LYS A 349 1.72 18.58 -42.31
N PRO A 350 1.40 18.41 -41.01
CA PRO A 350 0.94 17.14 -40.50
C PRO A 350 -0.49 16.85 -40.97
N ASN A 351 -0.69 15.69 -41.59
CA ASN A 351 -2.02 15.09 -41.81
C ASN A 351 -2.81 15.07 -40.50
N LYS A 352 -4.11 15.41 -40.54
CA LYS A 352 -5.03 15.39 -39.38
C LYS A 352 -4.92 14.06 -38.63
N ARG A 353 -4.15 14.04 -37.53
CA ARG A 353 -3.96 12.86 -36.67
C ARG A 353 -5.24 12.66 -35.86
N LYS A 354 -5.85 11.47 -35.96
CA LYS A 354 -6.98 11.10 -35.07
C LYS A 354 -6.51 11.21 -33.63
N THR A 355 -7.21 11.99 -32.82
CA THR A 355 -6.91 12.13 -31.39
C THR A 355 -7.15 10.78 -30.70
N LEU A 356 -6.14 10.28 -29.97
CA LEU A 356 -6.26 9.04 -29.22
C LEU A 356 -7.36 9.19 -28.16
N ASN A 357 -8.45 8.43 -28.30
CA ASN A 357 -9.47 8.36 -27.24
C ASN A 357 -8.85 7.67 -26.02
N THR A 358 -8.62 8.44 -24.96
CA THR A 358 -7.98 7.93 -23.74
C THR A 358 -8.93 7.14 -22.84
N ARG A 359 -10.25 7.20 -23.07
CA ARG A 359 -11.28 6.52 -22.26
C ARG A 359 -12.31 5.82 -23.15
N PRO A 360 -11.89 4.85 -23.99
CA PRO A 360 -12.78 4.23 -24.99
C PRO A 360 -13.93 3.40 -24.38
N TYR A 361 -13.80 2.97 -23.11
CA TYR A 361 -14.78 2.12 -22.43
C TYR A 361 -15.62 2.86 -21.38
N ASN A 362 -15.52 4.19 -21.29
CA ASN A 362 -16.32 4.96 -20.34
C ASN A 362 -17.81 4.98 -20.75
N GLN A 363 -18.70 4.51 -19.87
CA GLN A 363 -20.14 4.42 -20.11
C GLN A 363 -20.97 5.38 -19.24
N GLY A 364 -20.30 6.25 -18.46
CA GLY A 364 -20.92 7.13 -17.47
C GLY A 364 -20.79 6.59 -16.04
N PHE A 365 -20.81 7.50 -15.07
CA PHE A 365 -20.42 7.24 -13.67
C PHE A 365 -21.08 6.00 -13.06
N LEU A 366 -22.41 5.93 -13.05
CA LEU A 366 -23.16 4.81 -12.45
C LEU A 366 -22.94 3.48 -13.19
N LYS A 367 -22.90 3.50 -14.53
CA LYS A 367 -22.68 2.28 -15.33
C LYS A 367 -21.29 1.71 -15.11
N ASN A 368 -20.29 2.58 -14.96
CA ASN A 368 -18.91 2.18 -14.68
C ASN A 368 -18.79 1.50 -13.30
N ILE A 369 -19.42 2.08 -12.27
CA ILE A 369 -19.45 1.50 -10.92
C ILE A 369 -20.16 0.15 -10.94
N ALA A 370 -21.37 0.08 -11.51
CA ALA A 370 -22.15 -1.14 -11.56
C ALA A 370 -21.40 -2.29 -12.25
N GLN A 371 -20.63 -1.99 -13.29
CA GLN A 371 -19.81 -2.97 -13.98
C GLN A 371 -18.67 -3.55 -13.12
N VAL A 372 -18.13 -2.77 -12.19
CA VAL A 372 -17.06 -3.22 -11.27
C VAL A 372 -17.64 -3.97 -10.08
N LEU A 373 -18.73 -3.44 -9.49
CA LEU A 373 -19.35 -4.02 -8.30
C LEU A 373 -20.18 -5.29 -8.60
N PHE A 374 -20.79 -5.36 -9.79
CA PHE A 374 -21.66 -6.47 -10.20
C PHE A 374 -21.21 -7.06 -11.56
N PRO A 375 -19.98 -7.60 -11.65
CA PRO A 375 -19.41 -8.00 -12.93
C PRO A 375 -20.12 -9.21 -13.54
N LYS A 376 -20.65 -10.13 -12.71
CA LYS A 376 -21.41 -11.30 -13.17
C LYS A 376 -22.69 -10.87 -13.92
N ASN A 377 -23.47 -9.97 -13.33
CA ASN A 377 -24.69 -9.42 -13.95
C ASN A 377 -24.36 -8.74 -15.29
N TYR A 378 -23.24 -8.03 -15.35
CA TYR A 378 -22.78 -7.39 -16.59
C TYR A 378 -22.44 -8.43 -17.68
N ILE A 379 -21.73 -9.50 -17.33
CA ILE A 379 -21.35 -10.58 -18.28
C ILE A 379 -22.58 -11.35 -18.74
N GLU A 380 -23.49 -11.71 -17.83
CA GLU A 380 -24.73 -12.42 -18.15
C GLU A 380 -25.65 -11.63 -19.08
N LYS A 381 -25.73 -10.31 -18.90
CA LYS A 381 -26.47 -9.43 -19.82
C LYS A 381 -25.96 -9.55 -21.26
N HIS A 382 -24.64 -9.69 -21.46
CA HIS A 382 -24.03 -9.82 -22.78
C HIS A 382 -24.11 -11.24 -23.33
N LYS A 383 -24.15 -12.28 -22.50
CA LYS A 383 -24.45 -13.66 -22.93
C LYS A 383 -25.79 -13.77 -23.65
N LYS A 384 -26.84 -13.11 -23.12
CA LYS A 384 -28.18 -13.13 -23.73
C LYS A 384 -28.23 -12.45 -25.11
N VAL A 385 -27.31 -11.52 -25.38
CA VAL A 385 -27.20 -10.82 -26.66
C VAL A 385 -26.40 -11.64 -27.68
N SER A 386 -25.40 -12.42 -27.26
CA SER A 386 -24.59 -13.25 -28.19
C SER A 386 -25.31 -14.50 -28.70
N HIS A 387 -26.39 -14.93 -28.05
CA HIS A 387 -27.22 -16.08 -28.46
C HIS A 387 -28.46 -15.69 -29.27
N ARG A 388 -28.65 -14.40 -29.56
CA ARG A 388 -29.63 -13.87 -30.51
C ARG A 388 -28.87 -13.39 -31.74
#